data_AF-A0A942SUK2-F1
#
_entry.id   AF-A0A942SUK2-F1
#
_cell.length_a   1.000
_cell.length_b   1.000
_cell.length_c   1.000
_cell.angle_alpha   90.00
_cell.angle_beta   90.00
_cell.angle_gamma   90.00
#
_symmetry.space_group_name_H-M   'P 1'
#
loop_
_entity.id
_entity.type
_entity.pdbx_description
1 polymer ?
#
loop_
_entity_poly.entity_id
_entity_poly.type
_entity_poly.pdbx_seq_one_letter_code
_entity_poly.pdbx_strand_id
1 'polypeptide(L)'
;MTKQEAFNLIVLIERVYPLFVAKNETVQQWFSVCAELDYKSVLGSIYEHIRISPYPPAINDIISEKWKSNNWMNEYHLKLS
;
A
#
# COMPACT_ATOMS: atom_id res chain seq x y z
N MET A 1 -9.41 -5.77 4.68
CA MET A 1 -8.67 -5.88 5.96
C MET A 1 -9.17 -4.79 6.91
N THR A 2 -8.98 -4.97 8.21
CA THR A 2 -9.33 -3.98 9.24
C THR A 2 -8.31 -2.84 9.29
N LYS A 3 -8.69 -1.69 9.88
CA LYS A 3 -7.75 -0.58 10.13
C LYS A 3 -6.58 -0.99 11.03
N GLN A 4 -6.83 -1.87 12.00
CA GLN A 4 -5.77 -2.39 12.88
C GLN A 4 -4.75 -3.22 12.09
N GLU A 5 -5.22 -4.10 11.20
CA GLU A 5 -4.34 -4.87 10.31
C GLU A 5 -3.53 -3.95 9.39
N ALA A 6 -4.16 -2.95 8.79
CA ALA A 6 -3.47 -1.95 7.95
C ALA A 6 -2.40 -1.18 8.73
N PHE A 7 -2.72 -0.77 9.97
CA PHE A 7 -1.77 -0.09 10.84
C PHE A 7 -0.57 -0.98 11.21
N ASN A 8 -0.82 -2.26 11.50
CA ASN A 8 0.25 -3.23 11.79
C ASN A 8 1.21 -3.40 10.60
N LEU A 9 0.70 -3.33 9.36
CA LEU A 9 1.53 -3.39 8.16
C LEU A 9 2.38 -2.13 7.98
N ILE A 10 1.83 -0.95 8.27
CA ILE A 10 2.61 0.30 8.25
C ILE A 10 3.75 0.25 9.28
N VAL A 11 3.46 -0.21 10.50
CA VAL A 11 4.48 -0.40 11.55
C VAL A 11 5.54 -1.42 11.14
N LEU A 12 5.16 -2.49 10.45
CA LEU A 12 6.12 -3.45 9.89
C LEU A 12 7.05 -2.77 8.88
N ILE A 13 6.52 -1.94 7.99
CA ILE A 13 7.30 -1.18 7.01
C ILE A 13 8.27 -0.23 7.72
N GLU A 14 7.82 0.56 8.70
CA GLU A 14 8.70 1.45 9.47
C GLU A 14 9.84 0.70 10.19
N ARG A 15 9.57 -0.49 10.72
CA ARG A 15 10.59 -1.31 11.38
C ARG A 15 11.66 -1.81 10.41
N VAL A 16 11.28 -2.12 9.18
CA VAL A 16 12.19 -2.61 8.14
C VAL A 16 12.98 -1.46 7.50
N TYR A 17 12.37 -0.28 7.41
CA TYR A 17 12.97 0.92 6.83
C TYR A 17 13.10 2.02 7.90
N PRO A 18 14.19 2.05 8.70
CA PRO A 18 14.29 2.94 9.86
C PRO A 18 14.23 4.44 9.56
N LEU A 19 14.48 4.83 8.31
CA LEU A 19 14.41 6.22 7.84
C LEU A 19 13.00 6.61 7.35
N PHE A 20 12.09 5.64 7.27
CA PHE A 20 10.70 5.87 6.92
C PHE A 20 9.88 6.09 8.20
N VAL A 21 9.15 7.21 8.20
CA VAL A 21 8.16 7.54 9.22
C VAL A 21 6.85 7.81 8.50
N ALA A 22 5.85 6.98 8.75
CA ALA A 22 4.52 7.13 8.21
C ALA A 22 3.86 8.35 8.84
N LYS A 23 3.50 9.31 8.00
CA LYS A 23 2.74 10.48 8.42
C LYS A 23 1.26 10.11 8.56
N ASN A 24 0.52 10.95 9.28
CA ASN A 24 -0.93 10.77 9.43
C ASN A 24 -1.64 10.65 8.08
N GLU A 25 -1.23 11.42 7.07
CA GLU A 25 -1.82 11.36 5.73
C GLU A 25 -1.61 9.98 5.09
N THR A 26 -0.44 9.37 5.27
CA THR A 26 -0.14 8.01 4.80
C THR A 26 -1.04 7.00 5.48
N VAL A 27 -1.21 7.08 6.81
CA VAL A 27 -2.09 6.19 7.56
C VAL A 27 -3.55 6.33 7.08
N GLN A 28 -4.02 7.56 6.87
CA GLN A 28 -5.38 7.82 6.36
C GLN A 28 -5.58 7.26 4.96
N GLN A 29 -4.60 7.40 4.06
CA GLN A 29 -4.65 6.85 2.71
C GLN A 29 -4.72 5.31 2.74
N TRP A 30 -4.00 4.67 3.64
CA TRP A 30 -4.13 3.22 3.83
C TRP A 30 -5.51 2.86 4.35
N PHE A 31 -6.03 3.59 5.33
CA PHE A 31 -7.36 3.34 5.90
C PHE A 31 -8.50 3.57 4.91
N SER A 32 -8.34 4.44 3.92
CA SER A 32 -9.38 4.71 2.92
C SER A 32 -9.59 3.55 1.96
N VAL A 33 -8.57 2.70 1.74
CA VAL A 33 -8.65 1.57 0.79
C VAL A 33 -8.52 0.21 1.46
N CYS A 34 -8.12 0.13 2.73
CA CYS A 34 -7.82 -1.15 3.37
C CYS A 34 -9.03 -2.09 3.48
N ALA A 35 -10.24 -1.55 3.56
CA ALA A 35 -11.45 -2.38 3.68
C ALA A 35 -11.58 -3.41 2.54
N GLU A 36 -11.10 -3.04 1.36
CA GLU A 36 -11.27 -3.80 0.14
C GLU A 36 -10.05 -4.65 -0.26
N LEU A 37 -8.98 -4.58 0.55
CA LEU A 37 -7.75 -5.35 0.38
C LEU A 37 -7.73 -6.58 1.29
N ASP A 38 -7.21 -7.70 0.81
CA ASP A 38 -6.95 -8.88 1.65
C ASP A 38 -5.63 -8.74 2.41
N TYR A 39 -5.64 -9.01 3.72
CA TYR A 39 -4.47 -8.86 4.57
C TYR A 39 -3.32 -9.80 4.17
N LYS A 40 -3.61 -11.08 3.89
CA LYS A 40 -2.58 -12.07 3.57
C LYS A 40 -1.94 -11.76 2.22
N SER A 41 -2.73 -11.36 1.23
CA SER A 41 -2.22 -10.93 -0.07
C SER A 41 -1.30 -9.72 0.05
N VAL A 42 -1.73 -8.68 0.78
CA VAL A 42 -0.93 -7.47 0.99
C VAL A 42 0.36 -7.76 1.74
N LEU A 43 0.29 -8.57 2.81
CA LEU A 43 1.46 -8.97 3.57
C LEU A 43 2.48 -9.73 2.70
N GLY A 44 2.00 -10.62 1.82
CA GLY A 44 2.83 -11.30 0.84
C GLY A 44 3.54 -10.32 -0.10
N SER A 45 2.81 -9.37 -0.69
CA SER A 45 3.41 -8.33 -1.54
C SER A 45 4.46 -7.49 -0.82
N ILE A 46 4.22 -7.14 0.46
CA ILE A 46 5.20 -6.40 1.28
C ILE A 46 6.47 -7.22 1.48
N TYR A 47 6.36 -8.51 1.81
CA TYR A 47 7.54 -9.36 1.96
C TYR A 47 8.35 -9.48 0.67
N GLU A 48 7.70 -9.65 -0.47
CA GLU A 48 8.38 -9.69 -1.76
C GLU A 48 9.06 -8.36 -2.08
N HIS A 49 8.39 -7.23 -1.84
CA HIS A 49 8.97 -5.90 -2.05
C HIS A 49 10.20 -5.67 -1.17
N ILE A 50 10.15 -6.04 0.11
CA ILE A 50 11.27 -5.90 1.05
C ILE A 50 12.51 -6.67 0.58
N ARG A 51 12.33 -7.83 -0.06
CA ARG A 51 13.46 -8.64 -0.56
C ARG A 51 14.20 -7.99 -1.71
N ILE A 52 13.52 -7.16 -2.51
CA ILE A 52 14.07 -6.61 -3.75
C ILE A 52 14.40 -5.13 -3.67
N SER A 53 13.70 -4.37 -2.81
CA SER A 53 13.77 -2.92 -2.79
C SER A 53 14.40 -2.40 -1.50
N PRO A 54 15.46 -1.56 -1.59
CA PRO A 54 16.01 -0.86 -0.43
C PRO A 54 15.11 0.29 0.03
N TYR A 55 14.01 0.59 -0.67
CA TYR A 55 13.10 1.69 -0.36
C TYR A 55 11.72 1.19 0.10
N PRO A 56 11.07 1.93 1.03
CA PRO A 56 9.73 1.60 1.51
C PRO A 56 8.74 1.49 0.35
N PRO A 57 7.83 0.51 0.35
CA PRO A 57 6.78 0.43 -0.63
C PRO A 57 5.76 1.55 -0.44
N ALA A 58 5.31 2.15 -1.54
CA ALA A 58 4.05 2.89 -1.57
C ALA A 58 2.88 1.91 -1.55
N ILE A 59 1.68 2.40 -1.18
CA ILE A 59 0.47 1.58 -1.25
C ILE A 59 0.24 1.04 -2.67
N ASN A 60 0.60 1.82 -3.69
CA ASN A 60 0.51 1.45 -5.09
C ASN A 60 1.49 0.33 -5.48
N ASP A 61 2.60 0.14 -4.78
CA ASP A 61 3.54 -0.95 -5.07
C ASP A 61 3.00 -2.29 -4.56
N ILE A 62 2.08 -2.24 -3.59
CA ILE A 62 1.59 -3.40 -2.85
C ILE A 62 0.23 -3.87 -3.38
N ILE A 63 -0.66 -2.94 -3.73
CA ILE A 63 -1.99 -3.28 -4.25
C ILE A 63 -1.89 -3.93 -5.62
N SER A 64 -2.73 -4.94 -5.86
CA SER A 64 -2.74 -5.68 -7.12
C SER A 64 -3.15 -4.78 -8.29
N GLU A 65 -2.70 -5.11 -9.50
CA GLU A 65 -3.10 -4.39 -10.72
C GLU A 65 -4.61 -4.39 -10.96
N LYS A 66 -5.31 -5.44 -10.54
CA LYS A 66 -6.79 -5.50 -10.56
C LYS A 66 -7.42 -4.42 -9.67
N TRP A 67 -6.79 -4.14 -8.54
CA TRP A 67 -7.18 -3.06 -7.65
C TRP A 67 -6.90 -1.69 -8.26
N LYS A 68 -5.75 -1.54 -8.92
CA LYS A 68 -5.42 -0.34 -9.69
C LYS A 68 -6.44 -0.11 -10.80
N SER A 69 -6.74 -1.12 -11.63
CA SER A 69 -7.67 -0.97 -12.76
C SER A 69 -9.09 -0.60 -12.34
N ASN A 70 -9.52 -1.01 -11.15
CA ASN A 70 -10.86 -0.73 -10.61
C ASN A 70 -10.94 0.61 -9.86
N ASN A 71 -9.82 1.26 -9.58
CA ASN A 71 -9.82 2.58 -8.97
C ASN A 71 -10.22 3.60 -10.03
N TRP A 72 -11.38 4.24 -9.86
CA TRP A 72 -11.93 5.27 -10.75
C TRP A 72 -10.94 6.40 -11.05
N MET A 73 -9.94 6.64 -10.20
CA MET A 73 -8.84 7.58 -10.50
C MET A 73 -8.04 7.21 -11.76
N ASN A 74 -7.95 5.92 -12.11
CA ASN A 74 -7.32 5.48 -13.36
C ASN A 74 -8.23 5.64 -14.59
N GLU A 75 -9.55 5.74 -14.39
CA GLU A 75 -10.52 5.97 -15.46
C GLU A 75 -10.43 7.39 -16.04
N TYR A 76 -9.92 8.35 -15.26
CA TYR A 76 -9.75 9.76 -15.67
C TYR A 76 -8.32 10.14 -16.07
N HIS A 77 -7.42 9.18 -16.34
CA HIS A 77 -6.22 9.50 -17.10
C HIS A 77 -6.63 9.90 -18.52
N LEU A 78 -6.84 11.20 -18.71
CA LEU A 78 -6.99 11.83 -20.00
C LEU A 78 -5.90 11.27 -20.92
N LYS A 79 -6.32 10.61 -22.02
CA LYS A 79 -5.45 10.32 -23.15
C LYS A 79 -4.91 11.64 -23.67
N LEU A 80 -3.77 12.07 -23.16
CA LEU A 80 -2.94 13.05 -23.84
C LEU A 80 -1.82 12.26 -24.51
N SER A 81 -1.88 12.33 -25.85
CA SER A 81 -1.05 11.73 -26.91
C SER A 81 -1.11 10.21 -27.05
#